data_AF-A0A662DH30-F1
#
_entry.id   AF-A0A662DH30-F1
#
_cell.length_a   1.000
_cell.length_b   1.000
_cell.length_c   1.000
_cell.angle_alpha   90.00
_cell.angle_beta   90.00
_cell.angle_gamma   90.00
#
_symmetry.space_group_name_H-M   'P 1'
#
loop_
_entity.id
_entity.type
_entity.pdbx_description
1 polymer ?
#
loop_
_entity_poly.entity_id
_entity_poly.type
_entity_poly.pdbx_seq_one_letter_code
_entity_poly.pdbx_strand_id
1 'polypeptide(L)'
;MADNDEVKKSDELTGKEKAAILLISLDKERAAQVLQAMDKKEVEILTEEIARWENVPPDLVKKVWQEFYQLSLTSSYLNQGGKKYAEEILNRALGNHRALNMVDNFRENSKEENVEESFFELLEKIEPKDLLNFIKSEHPQTIAL
;
A
#
# COMPACT_ATOMS: atom_id res chain seq x y z
N MET A 1 -46.12 -9.15 16.45
CA MET A 1 -45.70 -8.63 15.13
C MET A 1 -44.39 -7.91 15.40
N ALA A 2 -43.27 -8.56 15.05
CA ALA A 2 -41.93 -8.07 15.36
C ALA A 2 -41.47 -7.17 14.21
N ASP A 3 -41.69 -5.86 14.36
CA ASP A 3 -40.92 -4.84 13.67
C ASP A 3 -39.66 -4.60 14.49
N ASN A 4 -38.52 -5.17 14.08
CA ASN A 4 -37.21 -4.63 14.49
C ASN A 4 -36.08 -5.09 13.56
N ASP A 5 -36.25 -4.94 12.24
CA ASP A 5 -35.10 -4.88 11.32
C ASP A 5 -34.50 -3.47 11.33
N GLU A 6 -34.05 -3.01 12.51
CA GLU A 6 -33.11 -1.88 12.55
C GLU A 6 -31.77 -2.37 12.00
N VAL A 7 -31.56 -2.11 10.71
CA VAL A 7 -30.27 -2.33 10.06
C VAL A 7 -29.23 -1.47 10.77
N LYS A 8 -28.45 -2.09 11.67
CA LYS A 8 -27.33 -1.45 12.38
C LYS A 8 -26.48 -0.66 11.39
N LYS A 9 -26.15 0.58 11.74
CA LYS A 9 -25.21 1.39 10.94
C LYS A 9 -23.81 0.81 11.06
N SER A 10 -22.98 0.99 10.02
CA SER A 10 -21.58 0.52 9.99
C SER A 10 -20.75 0.97 11.20
N ASP A 11 -21.08 2.15 11.75
CA ASP A 11 -20.36 2.76 12.86
C ASP A 11 -20.71 2.12 14.21
N GLU A 12 -21.78 1.34 14.26
CA GLU A 12 -22.25 0.60 15.45
C GLU A 12 -21.78 -0.86 15.43
N LEU A 13 -21.17 -1.31 14.33
CA LEU A 13 -20.63 -2.66 14.21
C LEU A 13 -19.31 -2.78 14.99
N THR A 14 -19.21 -3.83 15.79
CA THR A 14 -17.97 -4.27 16.41
C THR A 14 -17.01 -4.84 15.37
N GLY A 15 -15.70 -4.85 15.67
CA GLY A 15 -14.70 -5.42 14.75
C GLY A 15 -14.96 -6.88 14.38
N LYS A 16 -15.58 -7.66 15.27
CA LYS A 16 -15.97 -9.05 15.03
C LYS A 16 -17.12 -9.16 14.03
N GLU A 17 -18.15 -8.31 14.18
CA GLU A 17 -19.27 -8.24 13.24
C GLU A 17 -18.78 -7.79 11.85
N LYS A 18 -17.88 -6.80 11.78
CA LYS A 18 -17.28 -6.36 10.51
C LYS A 18 -16.48 -7.47 9.83
N ALA A 19 -15.66 -8.20 10.59
CA ALA A 19 -14.90 -9.33 10.07
C ALA A 19 -15.80 -10.47 9.58
N ALA A 20 -16.89 -10.78 10.30
CA ALA A 20 -17.89 -11.75 9.87
C ALA A 20 -18.56 -11.33 8.56
N ILE A 21 -18.99 -10.08 8.45
CA ILE A 21 -19.59 -9.52 7.22
C ILE A 21 -18.61 -9.59 6.04
N LEU A 22 -17.34 -9.28 6.28
CA LEU A 22 -16.29 -9.40 5.26
C LEU A 22 -16.18 -10.85 4.77
N LEU A 23 -16.13 -11.83 5.68
CA LEU A 23 -16.05 -13.25 5.35
C LEU A 23 -17.29 -13.76 4.60
N ILE A 24 -18.49 -13.32 4.98
CA ILE A 24 -19.75 -13.66 4.29
C ILE A 24 -19.75 -13.13 2.86
N SER A 25 -19.14 -11.97 2.63
CA SER A 25 -19.06 -11.36 1.29
C SER A 25 -18.05 -12.04 0.36
N LEU A 26 -17.16 -12.88 0.90
CA LEU A 26 -16.25 -13.72 0.12
C LEU A 26 -16.98 -15.00 -0.32
N ASP A 27 -16.48 -15.63 -1.38
CA ASP A 27 -16.83 -17.00 -1.67
C ASP A 27 -16.31 -17.94 -0.57
N LYS A 28 -16.98 -19.09 -0.44
CA LYS A 28 -16.72 -20.07 0.62
C LYS A 28 -15.27 -20.57 0.65
N GLU A 29 -14.63 -20.67 -0.51
CA GLU A 29 -13.26 -21.17 -0.62
C GLU A 29 -12.27 -20.15 -0.04
N ARG A 30 -12.40 -18.88 -0.43
CA ARG A 30 -11.57 -17.79 0.10
C ARG A 30 -11.82 -17.57 1.59
N ALA A 31 -13.07 -17.61 2.05
CA ALA A 31 -13.40 -17.47 3.46
C ALA A 31 -12.76 -18.60 4.30
N ALA A 32 -12.78 -19.84 3.80
CA ALA A 32 -12.16 -20.98 4.48
C ALA A 32 -10.63 -20.83 4.59
N GLN A 33 -9.97 -20.34 3.53
CA GLN A 33 -8.53 -20.06 3.56
C GLN A 33 -8.16 -19.01 4.61
N VAL A 34 -8.99 -17.97 4.77
CA VAL A 34 -8.78 -16.95 5.81
C VAL A 34 -8.92 -17.58 7.20
N LEU A 35 -9.98 -18.36 7.45
CA LEU A 35 -10.18 -19.03 8.74
C LEU A 35 -9.06 -20.04 9.08
N GLN A 36 -8.47 -20.70 8.08
CA GLN A 36 -7.33 -21.61 8.27
C GLN A 36 -6.07 -20.92 8.78
N ALA A 37 -5.93 -19.61 8.57
CA ALA A 37 -4.80 -18.83 9.04
C ALA A 37 -4.99 -18.26 10.46
N MET A 38 -6.12 -18.55 11.11
CA MET A 38 -6.49 -18.01 12.42
C MET A 38 -6.40 -19.06 13.54
N ASP A 39 -6.26 -18.60 14.77
CA ASP A 39 -6.25 -19.49 15.92
C ASP A 39 -7.65 -20.03 16.22
N LYS A 40 -7.73 -21.22 16.84
CA LYS A 40 -8.99 -21.92 17.15
C LYS A 40 -10.03 -21.03 17.83
N LYS A 41 -9.59 -20.19 18.77
CA LYS A 41 -10.47 -19.28 19.52
C LYS A 41 -11.06 -18.18 18.63
N GLU A 42 -10.30 -17.70 17.67
CA GLU A 42 -10.74 -16.65 16.74
C GLU A 42 -11.73 -17.21 15.72
N VAL A 43 -11.45 -18.43 15.21
CA VAL A 43 -12.36 -19.16 14.33
C VAL A 43 -13.70 -19.36 15.02
N GLU A 44 -13.72 -19.82 16.27
CA GLU A 44 -14.95 -20.02 17.04
C GLU A 44 -15.78 -18.73 17.14
N ILE A 45 -15.14 -17.63 17.55
CA ILE A 45 -15.79 -16.31 17.64
C ILE A 45 -16.36 -15.86 16.29
N LEU A 46 -15.59 -15.97 15.20
CA LEU A 46 -16.05 -15.52 13.89
C LEU A 46 -17.13 -16.42 13.31
N THR A 47 -17.06 -17.73 13.50
CA THR A 47 -18.12 -18.64 13.05
C THR A 47 -19.43 -18.41 13.79
N GLU A 48 -19.39 -18.08 15.09
CA GLU A 48 -20.58 -17.70 15.85
C GLU A 48 -21.20 -16.40 15.29
N GLU A 49 -20.38 -15.39 14.99
CA GLU A 49 -20.89 -14.15 14.40
C GLU A 49 -21.41 -14.36 12.98
N ILE A 50 -20.72 -15.13 12.14
CA ILE A 50 -21.20 -15.48 10.78
C ILE A 50 -22.58 -16.15 10.86
N ALA A 51 -22.80 -17.05 11.83
CA ALA A 51 -24.07 -17.74 12.00
C ALA A 51 -25.22 -16.82 12.46
N ARG A 52 -24.91 -15.66 13.07
CA ARG A 52 -25.92 -14.67 13.49
C ARG A 52 -26.45 -13.81 12.34
N TRP A 53 -25.69 -13.70 11.24
CA TRP A 53 -26.07 -12.90 10.08
C TRP A 53 -26.73 -13.78 9.02
N GLU A 54 -28.07 -13.87 9.05
CA GLU A 54 -28.84 -14.59 8.02
C GLU A 54 -28.85 -13.86 6.67
N ASN A 55 -28.98 -12.53 6.70
CA ASN A 55 -28.94 -11.67 5.54
C ASN A 55 -28.14 -10.41 5.85
N VAL A 56 -27.18 -10.08 5.00
CA VAL A 56 -26.40 -8.84 5.13
C VAL A 56 -26.83 -7.85 4.04
N PRO A 57 -27.31 -6.65 4.40
CA PRO A 57 -27.66 -5.64 3.41
C PRO A 57 -26.47 -5.25 2.52
N PRO A 58 -26.65 -5.09 1.19
CA PRO A 58 -25.56 -4.74 0.27
C PRO A 58 -24.83 -3.44 0.65
N ASP A 59 -25.56 -2.45 1.18
CA ASP A 59 -24.97 -1.19 1.64
C ASP A 59 -24.02 -1.40 2.82
N LEU A 60 -24.33 -2.35 3.71
CA LEU A 60 -23.49 -2.66 4.86
C LEU A 60 -22.20 -3.36 4.42
N VAL A 61 -22.31 -4.32 3.50
CA VAL A 61 -21.16 -4.99 2.86
C VAL A 61 -20.25 -3.96 2.21
N LYS A 62 -20.81 -3.03 1.43
CA LYS A 62 -20.04 -1.98 0.75
C LYS A 62 -19.27 -1.11 1.73
N LYS A 63 -19.89 -0.71 2.84
CA LYS A 63 -19.23 0.11 3.88
C LYS A 63 -18.08 -0.65 4.56
N VAL A 64 -18.30 -1.92 4.92
CA VAL A 64 -17.26 -2.77 5.51
C VAL A 64 -16.08 -2.94 4.55
N TRP A 65 -16.33 -3.13 3.25
CA TRP A 65 -15.27 -3.20 2.23
C TRP A 65 -14.52 -1.87 2.08
N GLN A 66 -15.20 -0.73 2.13
CA GLN A 66 -14.55 0.58 2.07
C GLN A 66 -13.62 0.80 3.27
N GLU A 67 -14.08 0.48 4.47
CA GLU A 67 -13.27 0.57 5.69
C GLU A 67 -12.08 -0.38 5.65
N PHE A 68 -12.31 -1.65 5.27
CA PHE A 68 -11.24 -2.63 5.09
C PHE A 68 -10.20 -2.16 4.07
N TYR A 69 -10.65 -1.62 2.93
CA TYR A 69 -9.75 -1.07 1.92
C TYR A 69 -8.92 0.08 2.48
N GLN A 70 -9.51 1.04 3.19
CA GLN A 70 -8.79 2.15 3.83
C GLN A 70 -7.76 1.67 4.87
N LEU A 71 -8.10 0.64 5.66
CA LEU A 71 -7.17 0.02 6.61
C LEU A 71 -6.04 -0.72 5.89
N SER A 72 -6.35 -1.47 4.82
CA SER A 72 -5.36 -2.18 4.01
C SER A 72 -4.37 -1.21 3.36
N LEU A 73 -4.89 -0.08 2.86
CA LEU A 73 -4.11 1.02 2.34
C LEU A 73 -3.21 1.58 3.43
N THR A 74 -3.72 1.88 4.63
CA THR A 74 -2.89 2.43 5.72
C THR A 74 -1.79 1.46 6.14
N SER A 75 -2.09 0.16 6.19
CA SER A 75 -1.12 -0.91 6.47
C SER A 75 -0.09 -1.12 5.36
N SER A 76 -0.43 -0.85 4.09
CA SER A 76 0.49 -0.97 2.95
C SER A 76 1.28 0.32 2.67
N TYR A 77 0.70 1.49 2.94
CA TYR A 77 1.25 2.81 2.61
C TYR A 77 2.26 3.33 3.61
N LEU A 78 2.25 2.85 4.86
CA LEU A 78 3.30 3.23 5.82
C LEU A 78 4.71 2.80 5.38
N ASN A 79 4.85 1.95 4.36
CA ASN A 79 6.16 1.52 3.84
C ASN A 79 6.36 1.68 2.32
N GLN A 80 5.38 2.15 1.55
CA GLN A 80 5.51 2.25 0.08
C GLN A 80 4.80 3.48 -0.49
N GLY A 81 5.27 4.68 -0.12
CA GLY A 81 5.13 5.87 -0.95
C GLY A 81 6.37 6.04 -1.84
N GLY A 82 6.20 6.52 -3.08
CA GLY A 82 7.32 6.82 -4.00
C GLY A 82 7.03 6.48 -5.46
N LYS A 83 8.03 6.72 -6.32
CA LYS A 83 8.01 6.52 -7.78
C LYS A 83 7.41 5.18 -8.21
N LYS A 84 7.80 4.09 -7.55
CA LYS A 84 7.31 2.73 -7.85
C LYS A 84 5.80 2.58 -7.65
N TYR A 85 5.26 3.22 -6.62
CA TYR A 85 3.81 3.18 -6.35
C TYR A 85 3.01 3.95 -7.41
N ALA A 86 3.52 5.12 -7.83
CA ALA A 86 2.92 5.89 -8.92
C ALA A 86 2.96 5.12 -10.25
N GLU A 87 4.05 4.41 -10.53
CA GLU A 87 4.20 3.56 -11.72
C GLU A 87 3.20 2.38 -11.73
N GLU A 88 2.96 1.73 -10.58
CA GLU A 88 1.99 0.63 -10.46
C GLU A 88 0.54 1.10 -10.65
N ILE A 89 0.17 2.26 -10.09
CA ILE A 89 -1.14 2.87 -10.32
C ILE A 89 -1.32 3.24 -11.79
N LEU A 90 -0.32 3.88 -12.41
CA LEU A 90 -0.37 4.31 -13.82
C LEU A 90 -0.55 3.11 -14.76
N ASN A 91 0.20 2.03 -14.52
CA ASN A 91 0.08 0.78 -15.28
C ASN A 91 -1.31 0.15 -15.15
N ARG A 92 -1.89 0.16 -13.94
CA ARG A 92 -3.20 -0.44 -13.69
C ARG A 92 -4.37 0.41 -14.18
N ALA A 93 -4.22 1.74 -14.24
CA ALA A 93 -5.26 2.66 -14.69
C ALA A 93 -5.31 2.86 -16.22
N LEU A 94 -4.17 2.81 -16.91
CA LEU A 94 -4.07 3.22 -18.33
C LEU A 94 -3.86 2.07 -19.32
N GLY A 95 -3.51 0.87 -18.84
CA GLY A 95 -3.18 -0.28 -19.68
C GLY A 95 -1.81 -0.16 -20.37
N ASN A 96 -1.21 -1.31 -20.66
CA ASN A 96 0.22 -1.49 -20.99
C ASN A 96 0.81 -0.47 -22.00
N HIS A 97 0.04 -0.01 -22.99
CA HIS A 97 0.61 0.81 -24.06
C HIS A 97 0.68 2.31 -23.75
N ARG A 98 -0.25 2.85 -22.93
CA ARG A 98 -0.27 4.28 -22.55
C ARG A 98 0.51 4.57 -21.28
N ALA A 99 0.65 3.57 -20.40
CA ALA A 99 1.39 3.70 -19.16
C ALA A 99 2.91 3.81 -19.40
N LEU A 100 3.48 3.08 -20.36
CA LEU A 100 4.91 3.11 -20.69
C LEU A 100 5.42 4.53 -20.95
N ASN A 101 4.77 5.27 -21.85
CA ASN A 101 5.20 6.64 -22.20
C ASN A 101 5.11 7.61 -21.01
N MET A 102 4.12 7.43 -20.13
CA MET A 102 3.92 8.33 -18.99
C MET A 102 4.85 7.98 -17.82
N VAL A 103 5.15 6.69 -17.64
CA VAL A 103 6.17 6.20 -16.72
C VAL A 103 7.56 6.64 -17.17
N ASP A 104 7.89 6.53 -18.45
CA ASP A 104 9.20 6.98 -18.96
C ASP A 104 9.38 8.50 -18.81
N ASN A 105 8.35 9.30 -19.12
CA ASN A 105 8.36 10.75 -18.86
C ASN A 105 8.50 11.08 -17.35
N PHE A 106 7.81 10.33 -16.48
CA PHE A 106 7.96 10.49 -15.03
C PHE A 106 9.38 10.14 -14.58
N ARG A 107 9.97 9.10 -15.18
CA ARG A 107 11.33 8.63 -14.88
C ARG A 107 12.41 9.61 -15.29
N GLU A 108 12.25 10.28 -16.43
CA GLU A 108 13.16 11.33 -16.90
C GLU A 108 13.10 12.57 -15.99
N ASN A 109 11.90 13.03 -15.63
CA ASN A 109 11.73 14.22 -14.79
C ASN A 109 12.19 14.03 -13.33
N SER A 110 12.35 12.80 -12.84
CA SER A 110 12.91 12.52 -11.51
C SER A 110 14.40 12.15 -11.51
N LYS A 111 15.11 12.27 -12.65
CA LYS A 111 16.59 12.22 -12.67
C LYS A 111 17.24 13.53 -12.19
N GLU A 112 16.48 14.62 -12.10
CA GLU A 112 17.02 15.93 -11.73
C GLU A 112 17.31 16.05 -10.22
N GLU A 113 16.77 15.18 -9.37
CA GLU A 113 16.92 15.26 -7.90
C GLU A 113 18.11 14.46 -7.32
N ASN A 114 18.80 13.60 -8.09
CA ASN A 114 19.89 12.73 -7.60
C ASN A 114 21.30 13.10 -8.12
N VAL A 115 21.49 14.32 -8.62
CA VAL A 115 22.78 14.74 -9.20
C VAL A 115 23.89 14.82 -8.13
N GLU A 116 23.54 15.14 -6.87
CA GLU A 116 24.52 15.24 -5.77
C GLU A 116 25.06 13.87 -5.33
N GLU A 117 24.21 12.84 -5.19
CA GLU A 117 24.66 11.49 -4.81
C GLU A 117 25.56 10.87 -5.90
N SER A 118 25.26 11.12 -7.17
CA SER A 118 26.07 10.63 -8.29
C SER A 118 27.45 11.27 -8.39
N PHE A 119 27.64 12.51 -7.89
CA PHE A 119 28.93 13.19 -7.95
C PHE A 119 29.94 12.56 -6.98
N PHE A 120 29.53 12.27 -5.74
CA PHE A 120 30.41 11.63 -4.76
C PHE A 120 30.75 10.18 -5.12
N GLU A 121 29.80 9.42 -5.66
CA GLU A 121 30.08 8.07 -6.20
C GLU A 121 31.03 8.10 -7.40
N LEU A 122 31.01 9.17 -8.19
CA LEU A 122 31.94 9.35 -9.30
C LEU A 122 33.35 9.64 -8.78
N LEU A 123 33.49 10.47 -7.74
CA LEU A 123 34.78 10.75 -7.09
C LEU A 123 35.42 9.49 -6.50
N GLU A 124 34.62 8.57 -5.96
CA GLU A 124 35.11 7.30 -5.40
C GLU A 124 35.73 6.37 -6.47
N LYS A 125 35.34 6.54 -7.74
CA LYS A 125 35.81 5.72 -8.87
C LYS A 125 36.99 6.34 -9.62
N ILE A 126 37.37 7.58 -9.32
CA ILE A 126 38.49 8.27 -9.97
C ILE A 126 39.82 7.87 -9.31
N GLU A 127 40.87 7.70 -10.10
CA GLU A 127 42.20 7.40 -9.56
C GLU A 127 42.71 8.56 -8.68
N PRO A 128 43.26 8.29 -7.47
CA PRO A 128 43.67 9.33 -6.53
C PRO A 128 44.67 10.36 -7.08
N LYS A 129 45.48 9.96 -8.07
CA LYS A 129 46.45 10.85 -8.73
C LYS A 129 45.78 11.87 -9.62
N ASP A 130 44.69 11.50 -10.28
CA ASP A 130 43.93 12.40 -11.13
C ASP A 130 43.12 13.37 -10.26
N LEU A 131 42.51 12.87 -9.18
CA LEU A 131 41.82 13.71 -8.19
C LEU A 131 42.74 14.78 -7.58
N LEU A 132 43.99 14.42 -7.25
CA LEU A 132 45.00 15.33 -6.72
C LEU A 132 45.33 16.45 -7.70
N ASN A 133 45.40 16.15 -9.00
CA ASN A 133 45.69 17.15 -10.04
C ASN A 133 44.55 18.15 -10.21
N PHE A 134 43.29 17.72 -9.99
CA PHE A 134 42.12 18.60 -10.05
C PHE A 134 42.01 19.53 -8.83
N ILE A 135 42.31 19.02 -7.62
CA ILE A 135 42.07 19.75 -6.38
C ILE A 135 43.27 20.64 -5.98
N LYS A 136 44.48 20.35 -6.45
CA LYS A 136 45.71 21.07 -6.07
C LYS A 136 45.72 22.56 -6.46
N SER A 137 44.92 22.97 -7.44
CA SER A 137 44.76 24.38 -7.83
C SER A 137 43.62 25.11 -7.12
N GLU A 138 42.82 24.42 -6.31
CA GLU A 138 41.69 25.01 -5.60
C GLU A 138 42.10 25.69 -4.29
N HIS A 139 41.29 26.65 -3.84
CA HIS A 139 41.53 27.35 -2.58
C HIS A 139 41.38 26.38 -1.39
N PRO A 140 42.21 26.46 -0.33
CA PRO A 140 42.14 25.53 0.82
C PRO A 140 40.76 25.40 1.45
N GLN A 141 39.97 26.48 1.43
CA GLN A 141 38.59 26.48 1.92
C GLN A 141 37.64 25.62 1.06
N THR A 142 37.86 25.57 -0.26
CA THR A 142 37.06 24.77 -1.23
C THR A 142 37.40 23.29 -1.14
N ILE A 143 38.65 22.96 -0.79
CA ILE A 143 39.10 21.57 -0.57
C ILE A 143 38.47 20.98 0.70
N ALA A 144 38.15 21.84 1.68
CA ALA A 144 37.64 21.43 2.98
C ALA A 144 36.11 21.34 3.07
N LEU A 145 35.39 21.94 2.12
CA LEU A 145 33.92 21.91 2.02
C LEU A 145 33.45 20.58 1.44
#